data_AF-A0A534WK25-F1
#
_entry.id   AF-A0A534WK25-F1
#
_cell.length_a   1.000
_cell.length_b   1.000
_cell.length_c   1.000
_cell.angle_alpha   90.00
_cell.angle_beta   90.00
_cell.angle_gamma   90.00
#
_symmetry.space_group_name_H-M   'P 1'
#
loop_
_entity.id
_entity.type
_entity.pdbx_description
1 polymer ?
#
loop_
_entity_poly.entity_id
_entity_poly.type
_entity_poly.pdbx_seq_one_letter_code
_entity_poly.pdbx_strand_id
1 'polypeptide(L)'
;MAKEVLVVGAGFGGLEAARALAPGADVHVTVVDQRNHHLFQPLLYQVATAGLNPADIAVPIRAQFSRAPNVDVRLGRVATVDLGRKRVSLEDGTELAWDFLVVAGGAQHSYFGHPEWEEFAPGLKTLEQATEIRRRLLSAFESAENEPDPAAQRRLLTFVIVGGGPTGVELAGAIADISRTVLVRDFRRIDPASARVLLLEAGPRILPAFAEGLSRHAAEDLRALGVEVRTSAAVTGIDAHGVSIAGERIEAKSIFWAAGVQASSLSRSLGVGLDRAGRVMVDADLSIPGHPDAFVIGDMAHLEEPERGLVPGLAPAAIQEGKAAARNILASIAGRPRKPFRYRD
;
A
#
# COMPACT_ATOMS: atom_id res chain seq x y z
N MET A 1 -20.77 29.50 12.33
CA MET A 1 -19.46 29.52 11.65
C MET A 1 -19.19 28.11 11.13
N ALA A 2 -18.64 27.99 9.92
CA ALA A 2 -18.28 26.69 9.38
C ALA A 2 -17.24 26.01 10.29
N LYS A 3 -17.30 24.68 10.37
CA LYS A 3 -16.38 23.86 11.14
C LYS A 3 -15.18 23.46 10.30
N GLU A 4 -13.99 23.55 10.88
CA GLU A 4 -12.74 23.18 10.20
C GLU A 4 -12.52 21.66 10.31
N VAL A 5 -12.57 20.96 9.19
CA VAL A 5 -12.32 19.52 9.12
C VAL A 5 -11.00 19.27 8.41
N LEU A 6 -10.04 18.71 9.14
CA LEU A 6 -8.74 18.35 8.60
C LEU A 6 -8.71 16.87 8.24
N VAL A 7 -8.33 16.55 7.00
CA VAL A 7 -8.15 15.18 6.51
C VAL A 7 -6.67 14.97 6.20
N VAL A 8 -6.02 14.06 6.90
CA VAL A 8 -4.62 13.68 6.70
C VAL A 8 -4.56 12.42 5.85
N GLY A 9 -3.96 12.54 4.67
CA GLY A 9 -3.88 11.48 3.67
C GLY A 9 -5.03 11.55 2.66
N ALA A 10 -4.70 11.44 1.38
CA ALA A 10 -5.58 11.44 0.22
C ALA A 10 -5.54 10.09 -0.53
N GLY A 11 -5.26 9.01 0.21
CA GLY A 11 -5.50 7.64 -0.23
C GLY A 11 -6.99 7.34 -0.35
N PHE A 12 -7.34 6.05 -0.49
CA PHE A 12 -8.74 5.62 -0.68
C PHE A 12 -9.72 6.17 0.36
N GLY A 13 -9.39 6.05 1.65
CA GLY A 13 -10.29 6.48 2.72
C GLY A 13 -10.36 8.00 2.89
N GLY A 14 -9.21 8.68 2.95
CA GLY A 14 -9.19 10.13 3.17
C GLY A 14 -9.80 10.93 2.00
N LEU A 15 -9.54 10.50 0.76
CA LEU A 15 -10.19 11.09 -0.41
C LEU A 15 -11.71 10.93 -0.36
N GLU A 16 -12.19 9.75 0.05
CA GLU A 16 -13.63 9.50 0.15
C GLU A 16 -14.28 10.25 1.32
N ALA A 17 -13.58 10.39 2.45
CA ALA A 17 -14.02 11.22 3.56
C ALA A 17 -14.21 12.68 3.12
N ALA A 18 -13.20 13.26 2.44
CA ALA A 18 -13.27 14.62 1.92
C ALA A 18 -14.40 14.78 0.89
N ARG A 19 -14.59 13.80 -0.02
CA ARG A 19 -15.69 13.79 -1.00
C ARG A 19 -17.06 13.77 -0.32
N ALA A 20 -17.22 12.98 0.74
CA ALA A 20 -18.47 12.88 1.48
C ALA A 20 -18.75 14.12 2.35
N LEU A 21 -17.72 14.87 2.75
CA LEU A 21 -17.84 16.14 3.47
C LEU A 21 -18.11 17.33 2.54
N ALA A 22 -17.65 17.29 1.29
CA ALA A 22 -17.75 18.40 0.34
C ALA A 22 -19.17 18.99 0.18
N PRO A 23 -20.28 18.22 0.17
CA PRO A 23 -21.63 18.78 0.10
C PRO A 23 -22.08 19.52 1.37
N GLY A 24 -21.35 19.40 2.49
CA GLY A 24 -21.71 20.01 3.76
C GLY A 24 -21.52 21.53 3.74
N ALA A 25 -22.62 22.28 3.81
CA ALA A 25 -22.59 23.75 3.78
C ALA A 25 -21.93 24.38 5.01
N ASP A 26 -21.84 23.64 6.13
CA ASP A 26 -21.30 24.11 7.41
C ASP A 26 -19.88 23.60 7.70
N VAL A 27 -19.15 23.09 6.71
CA VAL A 27 -17.77 22.62 6.87
C VAL A 27 -16.82 23.24 5.85
N HIS A 28 -15.62 23.57 6.31
CA HIS A 28 -14.45 23.83 5.48
C HIS A 28 -13.50 22.65 5.65
N VAL A 29 -13.11 22.01 4.54
CA VAL A 29 -12.30 20.80 4.55
C VAL A 29 -10.91 21.13 4.05
N THR A 30 -9.88 20.79 4.82
CA THR A 30 -8.49 20.83 4.36
C THR A 30 -7.98 19.40 4.20
N VAL A 31 -7.58 19.02 2.99
CA VAL A 31 -6.94 17.72 2.72
C VAL A 31 -5.44 17.93 2.64
N VAL A 32 -4.67 17.29 3.53
CA VAL A 32 -3.21 17.33 3.53
C VAL A 32 -2.68 15.97 3.07
N ASP A 33 -1.85 15.96 2.03
CA ASP A 33 -1.11 14.76 1.63
C ASP A 33 0.32 15.14 1.23
N GLN A 34 1.24 14.21 1.45
CA GLN A 34 2.65 14.36 1.05
C GLN A 34 2.86 14.23 -0.47
N ARG A 35 1.84 13.76 -1.21
CA ARG A 35 1.79 13.66 -2.66
C ARG A 35 0.69 14.57 -3.21
N ASN A 36 0.88 15.03 -4.43
CA ASN A 36 -0.10 15.88 -5.12
C ASN A 36 -1.20 15.08 -5.86
N HIS A 37 -1.16 13.75 -5.80
CA HIS A 37 -2.05 12.85 -6.52
C HIS A 37 -2.57 11.73 -5.60
N HIS A 38 -3.80 11.31 -5.88
CA HIS A 38 -4.33 10.04 -5.41
C HIS A 38 -3.81 8.92 -6.31
N LEU A 39 -3.40 7.81 -5.70
CA LEU A 39 -2.82 6.67 -6.39
C LEU A 39 -3.75 5.46 -6.28
N PHE A 40 -4.17 4.91 -7.42
CA PHE A 40 -4.91 3.65 -7.48
C PHE A 40 -3.95 2.47 -7.33
N GLN A 41 -3.53 2.22 -6.08
CA GLN A 41 -2.52 1.22 -5.72
C GLN A 41 -2.74 -0.20 -6.29
N PRO A 42 -3.99 -0.71 -6.47
CA PRO A 42 -4.20 -2.05 -7.02
C PRO A 42 -3.60 -2.29 -8.41
N LEU A 43 -3.33 -1.24 -9.19
CA LEU A 43 -2.72 -1.38 -10.52
C LEU A 43 -1.23 -1.03 -10.56
N LEU A 44 -0.59 -0.86 -9.40
CA LEU A 44 0.85 -0.56 -9.34
C LEU A 44 1.71 -1.64 -9.99
N TYR A 45 1.30 -2.90 -9.92
CA TYR A 45 2.07 -3.99 -10.52
C TYR A 45 2.16 -3.84 -12.05
N GLN A 46 1.10 -3.33 -12.70
CA GLN A 46 1.12 -3.05 -14.14
C GLN A 46 2.01 -1.87 -14.49
N VAL A 47 2.15 -0.89 -13.60
CA VAL A 47 3.20 0.13 -13.76
C VAL A 47 4.58 -0.51 -13.56
N ALA A 48 4.75 -1.37 -12.57
CA ALA A 48 6.03 -2.04 -12.30
C ALA A 48 6.50 -2.94 -13.46
N THR A 49 5.57 -3.51 -14.23
CA THR A 49 5.87 -4.37 -15.39
C THR A 49 5.67 -3.67 -16.74
N ALA A 50 5.56 -2.34 -16.77
CA ALA A 50 5.39 -1.53 -17.98
C ALA A 50 4.11 -1.79 -18.80
N GLY A 51 3.09 -2.43 -18.23
CA GLY A 51 1.75 -2.58 -18.82
C GLY A 51 0.89 -1.31 -18.75
N LEU A 52 1.14 -0.41 -17.79
CA LEU A 52 0.47 0.89 -17.68
C LEU A 52 1.47 2.04 -17.50
N ASN A 53 1.06 3.25 -17.87
CA ASN A 53 1.82 4.46 -17.54
C ASN A 53 1.49 4.92 -16.11
N PRO A 54 2.45 5.51 -15.38
CA PRO A 54 2.19 6.09 -14.04
C PRO A 54 0.98 7.04 -14.01
N ALA A 55 0.81 7.85 -15.06
CA ALA A 55 -0.28 8.82 -15.17
C ALA A 55 -1.67 8.17 -15.29
N ASP A 56 -1.76 6.91 -15.75
CA ASP A 56 -3.04 6.21 -15.91
C ASP A 56 -3.67 5.85 -14.56
N ILE A 57 -2.87 5.81 -13.48
CA ILE A 57 -3.31 5.40 -12.13
C ILE A 57 -3.11 6.49 -11.07
N ALA A 58 -2.63 7.67 -11.47
CA ALA A 58 -2.28 8.78 -10.58
C ALA A 58 -3.10 10.03 -10.93
N VAL A 59 -4.10 10.32 -10.11
CA VAL A 59 -5.06 11.41 -10.37
C VAL A 59 -4.75 12.59 -9.44
N PRO A 60 -4.48 13.81 -9.96
CA PRO A 60 -4.23 14.98 -9.12
C PRO A 60 -5.35 15.21 -8.10
N ILE A 61 -5.00 15.32 -6.80
CA ILE A 61 -6.00 15.45 -5.72
C ILE A 61 -6.85 16.69 -5.95
N ARG A 62 -6.21 17.81 -6.30
CA ARG A 62 -6.88 19.10 -6.58
C ARG A 62 -7.93 19.00 -7.70
N ALA A 63 -7.65 18.23 -8.75
CA ALA A 63 -8.58 18.08 -9.87
C ALA A 63 -9.90 17.43 -9.43
N GLN A 64 -9.83 16.52 -8.44
CA GLN A 64 -11.00 15.82 -7.90
C GLN A 64 -11.96 16.72 -7.12
N PHE A 65 -11.47 17.86 -6.62
CA PHE A 65 -12.24 18.82 -5.82
C PHE A 65 -12.43 20.17 -6.53
N SER A 66 -12.14 20.26 -7.83
CA SER A 66 -12.26 21.49 -8.62
C SER A 66 -13.64 22.16 -8.61
N ARG A 67 -14.70 21.40 -8.29
CA ARG A 67 -16.08 21.88 -8.18
C ARG A 67 -16.58 22.00 -6.73
N ALA A 68 -15.71 21.77 -5.74
CA ALA A 68 -16.03 21.82 -4.32
C ALA A 68 -15.32 23.01 -3.67
N PRO A 69 -15.92 24.21 -3.65
CA PRO A 69 -15.26 25.44 -3.21
C PRO A 69 -14.91 25.47 -1.72
N ASN A 70 -15.47 24.55 -0.92
CA ASN A 70 -15.22 24.39 0.51
C ASN A 70 -14.14 23.35 0.83
N VAL A 71 -13.45 22.80 -0.18
CA VAL A 71 -12.37 21.83 0.00
C VAL A 71 -11.06 22.44 -0.48
N ASP A 72 -10.16 22.74 0.45
CA ASP A 72 -8.76 23.07 0.15
C ASP A 72 -7.90 21.81 0.17
N VAL A 73 -6.88 21.81 -0.68
CA VAL A 73 -5.87 20.75 -0.74
C VAL A 73 -4.52 21.37 -0.44
N ARG A 74 -3.77 20.76 0.45
CA ARG A 74 -2.41 21.19 0.81
C ARG A 74 -1.44 20.06 0.57
N LEU A 75 -0.39 20.35 -0.20
CA LEU A 75 0.75 19.45 -0.34
C LEU A 75 1.63 19.66 0.89
N GLY A 76 1.86 18.60 1.65
CA GLY A 76 2.69 18.65 2.84
C GLY A 76 2.76 17.32 3.56
N ARG A 77 3.92 17.01 4.14
CA ARG A 77 4.10 15.83 4.96
C ARG A 77 3.79 16.15 6.42
N VAL A 78 2.85 15.42 6.99
CA VAL A 78 2.52 15.53 8.42
C VAL A 78 3.63 14.90 9.25
N ALA A 79 4.16 15.66 10.20
CA ALA A 79 5.16 15.21 11.15
C ALA A 79 4.52 14.66 12.43
N THR A 80 3.58 15.40 13.02
CA THR A 80 2.94 15.05 14.30
C THR A 80 1.48 15.48 14.34
N VAL A 81 0.69 14.80 15.18
CA VAL A 81 -0.68 15.16 15.51
C VAL A 81 -0.78 15.37 17.02
N ASP A 82 -1.17 16.56 17.45
CA ASP A 82 -1.47 16.89 18.84
C ASP A 82 -3.00 16.88 19.04
N LEU A 83 -3.51 15.79 19.61
CA LEU A 83 -4.94 15.61 19.88
C LEU A 83 -5.46 16.52 21.01
N GLY A 84 -4.58 16.95 21.92
CA GLY A 84 -4.95 17.79 23.06
C GLY A 84 -5.10 19.26 22.68
N ARG A 85 -4.15 19.78 21.88
CA ARG A 85 -4.20 21.15 21.33
C ARG A 85 -5.03 21.26 20.05
N LYS A 86 -5.48 20.12 19.51
CA LYS A 86 -6.17 20.01 18.23
C LYS A 86 -5.40 20.64 17.07
N ARG A 87 -4.14 20.21 16.91
CA ARG A 87 -3.23 20.68 15.86
C ARG A 87 -2.54 19.54 15.14
N VAL A 88 -2.22 19.78 13.88
CA VAL A 88 -1.34 18.94 13.06
C VAL A 88 -0.16 19.78 12.62
N SER A 89 1.05 19.29 12.85
CA SER A 89 2.28 19.96 12.43
C SER A 89 2.84 19.29 11.19
N LEU A 90 3.20 20.08 10.19
CA LEU A 90 3.87 19.62 8.98
C LEU A 90 5.39 19.72 9.15
N GLU A 91 6.13 18.97 8.34
CA GLU A 91 7.60 19.00 8.37
C GLU A 91 8.20 20.38 8.03
N ASP A 92 7.47 21.24 7.31
CA ASP A 92 7.89 22.61 6.99
C ASP A 92 7.65 23.61 8.15
N GLY A 93 7.16 23.14 9.30
CA GLY A 93 6.83 23.96 10.46
C GLY A 93 5.44 24.58 10.44
N THR A 94 4.65 24.38 9.37
CA THR A 94 3.24 24.82 9.34
C THR A 94 2.44 24.07 10.40
N GLU A 95 1.59 24.78 11.13
CA GLU A 95 0.57 24.19 12.01
C GLU A 95 -0.84 24.40 11.44
N LEU A 96 -1.64 23.33 11.47
CA LEU A 96 -3.04 23.33 11.04
C LEU A 96 -3.93 22.98 12.23
N ALA A 97 -4.83 23.90 12.60
CA ALA A 97 -5.84 23.67 13.63
C ALA A 97 -7.07 22.99 13.04
N TRP A 98 -7.84 22.30 13.87
CA TRP A 98 -9.05 21.59 13.43
C TRP A 98 -10.14 21.56 14.50
N ASP A 99 -11.40 21.57 14.05
CA ASP A 99 -12.55 21.18 14.88
C ASP A 99 -12.72 19.66 14.87
N PHE A 100 -12.58 19.04 13.68
CA PHE A 100 -12.60 17.60 13.46
C PHE A 100 -11.39 17.13 12.64
N LEU A 101 -10.88 15.93 12.95
CA LEU A 101 -9.72 15.33 12.29
C LEU A 101 -10.07 13.95 11.74
N VAL A 102 -9.66 13.66 10.50
CA VAL A 102 -9.63 12.30 9.92
C VAL A 102 -8.20 11.95 9.57
N VAL A 103 -7.64 10.90 10.18
CA VAL A 103 -6.30 10.39 9.90
C VAL A 103 -6.40 9.14 9.03
N ALA A 104 -5.91 9.24 7.80
CA ALA A 104 -5.96 8.21 6.76
C ALA A 104 -4.57 8.02 6.11
N GLY A 105 -3.52 8.02 6.92
CA GLY A 105 -2.11 7.92 6.47
C GLY A 105 -1.69 6.54 5.93
N GLY A 106 -2.60 5.57 5.90
CA GLY A 106 -2.40 4.24 5.31
C GLY A 106 -1.33 3.38 5.99
N ALA A 107 -0.77 2.46 5.23
CA ALA A 107 0.26 1.53 5.70
C ALA A 107 1.52 1.59 4.85
N GLN A 108 2.65 1.21 5.45
CA GLN A 108 3.95 1.03 4.84
C GLN A 108 4.35 -0.46 4.84
N HIS A 109 5.44 -0.79 4.16
CA HIS A 109 5.99 -2.15 4.22
C HIS A 109 6.53 -2.45 5.62
N SER A 110 6.36 -3.70 6.06
CA SER A 110 7.10 -4.24 7.19
C SER A 110 8.20 -5.13 6.63
N TYR A 111 9.44 -4.81 6.97
CA TYR A 111 10.59 -5.68 6.71
C TYR A 111 10.91 -6.57 7.92
N PHE A 112 9.92 -6.80 8.80
CA PHE A 112 10.02 -7.71 9.95
C PHE A 112 11.24 -7.49 10.86
N GLY A 113 11.64 -6.23 11.05
CA GLY A 113 12.82 -5.86 11.85
C GLY A 113 14.10 -5.61 11.05
N HIS A 114 14.05 -5.73 9.73
CA HIS A 114 15.18 -5.53 8.82
C HIS A 114 14.97 -4.38 7.82
N PRO A 115 14.84 -3.12 8.27
CA PRO A 115 14.61 -1.98 7.38
C PRO A 115 15.71 -1.83 6.30
N GLU A 116 16.93 -2.31 6.56
CA GLU A 116 18.05 -2.32 5.62
C GLU A 116 17.77 -3.15 4.35
N TRP A 117 16.81 -4.08 4.39
CA TRP A 117 16.45 -4.87 3.22
C TRP A 117 15.76 -4.06 2.12
N GLU A 118 15.18 -2.90 2.43
CA GLU A 118 14.47 -2.06 1.44
C GLU A 118 15.38 -1.62 0.29
N GLU A 119 16.67 -1.38 0.56
CA GLU A 119 17.66 -1.00 -0.45
C GLU A 119 17.78 -2.08 -1.55
N PHE A 120 17.80 -3.34 -1.13
CA PHE A 120 18.01 -4.50 -1.99
C PHE A 120 16.70 -5.05 -2.55
N ALA A 121 15.61 -4.97 -1.78
CA ALA A 121 14.29 -5.48 -2.11
C ALA A 121 13.24 -4.36 -1.97
N PRO A 122 13.12 -3.47 -2.98
CA PRO A 122 12.11 -2.42 -2.94
C PRO A 122 10.70 -3.01 -2.87
N GLY A 123 9.86 -2.33 -2.10
CA GLY A 123 8.44 -2.61 -2.03
C GLY A 123 7.66 -2.11 -3.25
N LEU A 124 6.33 -2.24 -3.21
CA LEU A 124 5.42 -1.73 -4.25
C LEU A 124 4.19 -1.04 -3.63
N LYS A 125 4.38 0.18 -3.14
CA LYS A 125 3.32 1.06 -2.63
C LYS A 125 3.31 2.47 -3.22
N THR A 126 4.31 2.84 -4.00
CA THR A 126 4.45 4.18 -4.58
C THR A 126 4.80 4.11 -6.06
N LEU A 127 4.60 5.22 -6.79
CA LEU A 127 5.00 5.32 -8.20
C LEU A 127 6.51 5.23 -8.37
N GLU A 128 7.27 5.81 -7.44
CA GLU A 128 8.73 5.78 -7.43
C GLU A 128 9.23 4.34 -7.28
N GLN A 129 8.61 3.58 -6.37
CA GLN A 129 8.88 2.14 -6.21
C GLN A 129 8.50 1.33 -7.45
N ALA A 130 7.33 1.57 -8.05
CA ALA A 130 6.92 0.88 -9.28
C ALA A 130 7.88 1.16 -10.45
N THR A 131 8.29 2.42 -10.61
CA THR A 131 9.25 2.81 -11.66
C THR A 131 10.65 2.26 -11.39
N GLU A 132 11.08 2.15 -10.14
CA GLU A 132 12.33 1.48 -9.77
C GLU A 132 12.28 -0.03 -10.06
N ILE A 133 11.18 -0.71 -9.73
CA ILE A 133 10.99 -2.13 -10.08
C ILE A 133 11.02 -2.30 -11.59
N ARG A 134 10.31 -1.45 -12.35
CA ARG A 134 10.35 -1.45 -13.83
C ARG A 134 11.77 -1.29 -14.35
N ARG A 135 12.53 -0.34 -13.79
CA ARG A 135 13.93 -0.11 -14.17
C ARG A 135 14.78 -1.35 -13.91
N ARG A 136 14.70 -1.95 -12.71
CA ARG A 136 15.44 -3.17 -12.37
C ARG A 136 15.06 -4.35 -13.27
N LEU A 137 13.77 -4.50 -13.56
CA LEU A 137 13.25 -5.54 -14.46
C LEU A 137 13.84 -5.41 -15.86
N LEU A 138 13.66 -4.27 -16.52
CA LEU A 138 14.10 -4.09 -17.91
C LEU A 138 15.63 -4.04 -18.03
N SER A 139 16.31 -3.35 -17.11
CA SER A 139 17.77 -3.31 -17.10
C SER A 139 18.41 -4.67 -16.85
N ALA A 140 17.75 -5.59 -16.15
CA ALA A 140 18.26 -6.95 -15.96
C ALA A 140 18.39 -7.71 -17.29
N PHE A 141 17.38 -7.62 -18.17
CA PHE A 141 17.44 -8.22 -19.51
C PHE A 141 18.52 -7.57 -20.38
N GLU A 142 18.62 -6.23 -20.36
CA GLU A 142 19.69 -5.50 -21.08
C GLU A 142 21.10 -5.87 -20.59
N SER A 143 21.24 -6.06 -19.28
CA SER A 143 22.52 -6.46 -18.68
C SER A 143 22.86 -7.89 -19.08
N ALA A 144 21.89 -8.81 -19.05
CA ALA A 144 22.07 -10.20 -19.44
C ALA A 144 22.41 -10.33 -20.94
N GLU A 145 21.78 -9.54 -21.81
CA GLU A 145 22.12 -9.48 -23.24
C GLU A 145 23.58 -9.08 -23.48
N ASN A 146 24.18 -8.26 -22.62
CA ASN A 146 25.57 -7.80 -22.73
C ASN A 146 26.59 -8.65 -21.95
N GLU A 147 26.13 -9.61 -21.16
CA GLU A 147 26.98 -10.42 -20.29
C GLU A 147 27.43 -11.70 -21.01
N PRO A 148 28.75 -11.92 -21.21
CA PRO A 148 29.25 -13.13 -21.87
C PRO A 148 29.28 -14.38 -20.98
N ASP A 149 29.35 -14.26 -19.64
CA ASP A 149 29.36 -15.41 -18.74
C ASP A 149 27.92 -15.97 -18.55
N PRO A 150 27.64 -17.22 -18.98
CA PRO A 150 26.31 -17.80 -18.82
C PRO A 150 25.87 -17.92 -17.35
N ALA A 151 26.80 -18.04 -16.39
CA ALA A 151 26.44 -18.07 -14.97
C ALA A 151 25.99 -16.69 -14.47
N ALA A 152 26.69 -15.62 -14.87
CA ALA A 152 26.27 -14.25 -14.62
C ALA A 152 24.95 -13.90 -15.29
N GLN A 153 24.73 -14.31 -16.55
CA GLN A 153 23.45 -14.15 -17.24
C GLN A 153 22.30 -14.77 -16.44
N ARG A 154 22.46 -16.01 -15.95
CA ARG A 154 21.42 -16.67 -15.13
C ARG A 154 21.09 -15.90 -13.86
N ARG A 155 22.09 -15.33 -13.18
CA ARG A 155 21.87 -14.48 -11.98
C ARG A 155 21.10 -13.21 -12.32
N LEU A 156 21.40 -12.59 -13.45
CA LEU A 156 20.72 -11.38 -13.93
C LEU A 156 19.26 -11.67 -14.30
N LEU A 157 18.99 -12.83 -14.91
CA LEU A 157 17.65 -13.28 -15.31
C LEU A 157 16.90 -14.04 -14.20
N THR A 158 17.37 -13.97 -12.95
CA THR A 158 16.66 -14.51 -11.79
C THR A 158 15.97 -13.37 -11.03
N PHE A 159 14.65 -13.48 -10.90
CA PHE A 159 13.78 -12.53 -10.23
C PHE A 159 13.16 -13.21 -9.01
N VAL A 160 13.30 -12.58 -7.84
CA VAL A 160 12.75 -13.09 -6.57
C VAL A 160 11.69 -12.12 -6.06
N ILE A 161 10.49 -12.64 -5.83
CA ILE A 161 9.38 -11.91 -5.21
C ILE A 161 9.15 -12.53 -3.83
N VAL A 162 9.27 -11.71 -2.78
CA VAL A 162 9.08 -12.14 -1.39
C VAL A 162 7.69 -11.74 -0.91
N GLY A 163 6.84 -12.73 -0.60
CA GLY A 163 5.48 -12.57 -0.12
C GLY A 163 4.43 -13.06 -1.10
N GLY A 164 3.70 -14.10 -0.75
CA GLY A 164 2.64 -14.73 -1.53
C GLY A 164 1.27 -14.06 -1.38
N GLY A 165 1.21 -12.79 -0.98
CA GLY A 165 -0.03 -12.01 -0.99
C GLY A 165 -0.44 -11.57 -2.40
N PRO A 166 -1.58 -10.85 -2.56
CA PRO A 166 -2.05 -10.38 -3.87
C PRO A 166 -0.97 -9.69 -4.69
N THR A 167 -0.27 -8.71 -4.10
CA THR A 167 0.80 -7.95 -4.76
C THR A 167 1.93 -8.83 -5.28
N GLY A 168 2.37 -9.82 -4.50
CA GLY A 168 3.47 -10.69 -4.93
C GLY A 168 3.06 -11.68 -6.00
N VAL A 169 1.82 -12.20 -5.91
CA VAL A 169 1.22 -13.05 -6.96
C VAL A 169 1.06 -12.29 -8.27
N GLU A 170 0.53 -11.07 -8.24
CA GLU A 170 0.38 -10.21 -9.41
C GLU A 170 1.73 -9.87 -10.05
N LEU A 171 2.73 -9.48 -9.24
CA LEU A 171 4.08 -9.20 -9.73
C LEU A 171 4.74 -10.43 -10.36
N ALA A 172 4.70 -11.57 -9.69
CA ALA A 172 5.34 -12.80 -10.18
C ALA A 172 4.70 -13.25 -11.50
N GLY A 173 3.37 -13.26 -11.58
CA GLY A 173 2.64 -13.59 -12.80
C GLY A 173 2.96 -12.61 -13.94
N ALA A 174 2.94 -11.30 -13.69
CA ALA A 174 3.20 -10.29 -14.71
C ALA A 174 4.65 -10.30 -15.23
N ILE A 175 5.65 -10.57 -14.37
CA ILE A 175 7.05 -10.71 -14.79
C ILE A 175 7.23 -11.99 -15.63
N ALA A 176 6.61 -13.09 -15.23
CA ALA A 176 6.67 -14.34 -15.99
C ALA A 176 5.98 -14.21 -17.36
N ASP A 177 4.84 -13.52 -17.42
CA ASP A 177 4.12 -13.28 -18.67
C ASP A 177 4.95 -12.42 -19.63
N ILE A 178 5.39 -11.22 -19.21
CA ILE A 178 6.11 -10.30 -20.09
C ILE A 178 7.43 -10.89 -20.63
N SER A 179 8.13 -11.70 -19.81
CA SER A 179 9.38 -12.35 -20.22
C SER A 179 9.16 -13.41 -21.31
N ARG A 180 7.97 -14.04 -21.36
CA ARG A 180 7.63 -15.11 -22.32
C ARG A 180 6.83 -14.62 -23.53
N THR A 181 6.12 -13.50 -23.42
CA THR A 181 5.20 -13.05 -24.48
C THR A 181 5.67 -11.79 -25.20
N VAL A 182 6.25 -10.83 -24.47
CA VAL A 182 6.64 -9.52 -25.03
C VAL A 182 8.12 -9.51 -25.36
N LEU A 183 8.99 -9.76 -24.38
CA LEU A 183 10.43 -9.54 -24.51
C LEU A 183 11.13 -10.57 -25.40
N VAL A 184 10.54 -11.75 -25.60
CA VAL A 184 11.10 -12.86 -26.38
C VAL A 184 11.56 -12.49 -27.80
N ARG A 185 11.05 -11.39 -28.38
CA ARG A 185 11.42 -10.93 -29.73
C ARG A 185 12.44 -9.79 -29.75
N ASP A 186 12.74 -9.21 -28.60
CA ASP A 186 13.52 -7.97 -28.49
C ASP A 186 15.03 -8.26 -28.34
N PHE A 187 15.37 -9.41 -27.77
CA PHE A 187 16.74 -9.80 -27.47
C PHE A 187 17.30 -10.80 -28.51
N ARG A 188 18.63 -10.85 -28.65
CA ARG A 188 19.32 -11.65 -29.69
C ARG A 188 20.34 -12.63 -29.13
N ARG A 189 20.94 -12.34 -27.98
CA ARG A 189 21.99 -13.14 -27.35
C ARG A 189 21.50 -13.90 -26.12
N ILE A 190 20.39 -13.48 -25.52
CA ILE A 190 19.68 -14.24 -24.48
C ILE A 190 18.32 -14.74 -24.97
N ASP A 191 17.78 -15.74 -24.27
CA ASP A 191 16.37 -16.10 -24.33
C ASP A 191 15.64 -15.51 -23.11
N PRO A 192 14.86 -14.43 -23.26
CA PRO A 192 14.08 -13.87 -22.16
C PRO A 192 13.13 -14.88 -21.51
N ALA A 193 12.63 -15.88 -22.24
CA ALA A 193 11.75 -16.91 -21.69
C ALA A 193 12.48 -17.88 -20.75
N SER A 194 13.82 -17.83 -20.68
CA SER A 194 14.62 -18.54 -19.68
C SER A 194 14.68 -17.79 -18.34
N ALA A 195 14.03 -16.63 -18.20
CA ALA A 195 13.95 -15.91 -16.94
C ALA A 195 13.33 -16.80 -15.85
N ARG A 196 14.02 -16.84 -14.71
CA ARG A 196 13.61 -17.62 -13.55
C ARG A 196 12.90 -16.69 -12.58
N VAL A 197 11.59 -16.89 -12.41
CA VAL A 197 10.76 -16.07 -11.50
C VAL A 197 10.38 -16.91 -10.29
N LEU A 198 10.84 -16.52 -9.11
CA LEU A 198 10.54 -17.20 -7.85
C LEU A 198 9.58 -16.37 -7.01
N LEU A 199 8.52 -17.02 -6.52
CA LEU A 199 7.63 -16.46 -5.51
C LEU A 199 7.85 -17.20 -4.19
N LEU A 200 8.37 -16.50 -3.18
CA LEU A 200 8.68 -17.04 -1.87
C LEU A 200 7.61 -16.64 -0.86
N GLU A 201 6.99 -17.60 -0.20
CA GLU A 201 5.98 -17.39 0.83
C GLU A 201 6.35 -18.14 2.12
N ALA A 202 6.33 -17.44 3.25
CA ALA A 202 6.70 -18.00 4.53
C ALA A 202 5.67 -19.01 5.06
N GLY A 203 4.38 -18.76 4.81
CA GLY A 203 3.28 -19.64 5.15
C GLY A 203 3.13 -20.83 4.19
N PRO A 204 2.22 -21.77 4.49
CA PRO A 204 2.06 -23.00 3.71
C PRO A 204 1.42 -22.80 2.33
N ARG A 205 0.79 -21.63 2.08
CA ARG A 205 0.09 -21.31 0.83
C ARG A 205 0.15 -19.82 0.50
N ILE A 206 0.09 -19.50 -0.78
CA ILE A 206 -0.14 -18.13 -1.27
C ILE A 206 -1.61 -17.73 -1.05
N LEU A 207 -1.89 -16.43 -1.11
CA LEU A 207 -3.23 -15.84 -0.99
C LEU A 207 -4.03 -16.39 0.22
N PRO A 208 -3.46 -16.45 1.43
CA PRO A 208 -4.06 -17.17 2.55
C PRO A 208 -5.42 -16.63 3.02
N ALA A 209 -5.74 -15.38 2.65
CA ALA A 209 -7.04 -14.74 2.87
C ALA A 209 -8.18 -15.31 2.00
N PHE A 210 -7.85 -16.02 0.91
CA PHE A 210 -8.82 -16.67 0.06
C PHE A 210 -9.08 -18.11 0.51
N ALA A 211 -10.19 -18.68 0.04
CA ALA A 211 -10.47 -20.10 0.24
C ALA A 211 -9.32 -20.97 -0.31
N GLU A 212 -9.03 -22.08 0.37
CA GLU A 212 -7.87 -22.93 0.05
C GLU A 212 -7.89 -23.46 -1.40
N GLY A 213 -9.07 -23.79 -1.91
CA GLY A 213 -9.22 -24.21 -3.32
C GLY A 213 -8.80 -23.13 -4.31
N LEU A 214 -9.11 -21.85 -4.03
CA LEU A 214 -8.69 -20.72 -4.86
C LEU A 214 -7.19 -20.45 -4.73
N SER A 215 -6.64 -20.58 -3.52
CA SER A 215 -5.19 -20.46 -3.29
C SER A 215 -4.41 -21.51 -4.08
N ARG A 216 -4.90 -22.75 -4.09
CA ARG A 216 -4.31 -23.85 -4.85
C ARG A 216 -4.38 -23.60 -6.36
N HIS A 217 -5.54 -23.19 -6.86
CA HIS A 217 -5.73 -22.89 -8.27
C HIS A 217 -4.80 -21.76 -8.75
N ALA A 218 -4.71 -20.67 -7.99
CA ALA A 218 -3.77 -19.58 -8.31
C ALA A 218 -2.30 -20.06 -8.36
N ALA A 219 -1.91 -21.00 -7.49
CA ALA A 219 -0.58 -21.57 -7.51
C ALA A 219 -0.35 -22.51 -8.72
N GLU A 220 -1.38 -23.21 -9.18
CA GLU A 220 -1.35 -24.00 -10.42
C GLU A 220 -1.18 -23.08 -11.64
N ASP A 221 -1.94 -22.00 -11.72
CA ASP A 221 -1.87 -21.02 -12.80
C ASP A 221 -0.49 -20.35 -12.87
N LEU A 222 0.05 -19.91 -11.72
CA LEU A 222 1.40 -19.35 -11.66
C LEU A 222 2.48 -20.33 -12.14
N ARG A 223 2.37 -21.61 -11.75
CA ARG A 223 3.31 -22.65 -12.23
C ARG A 223 3.16 -22.88 -13.73
N ALA A 224 1.95 -22.82 -14.28
CA ALA A 224 1.72 -22.93 -15.72
C ALA A 224 2.34 -21.75 -16.49
N LEU A 225 2.41 -20.55 -15.89
CA LEU A 225 3.17 -19.39 -16.41
C LEU A 225 4.69 -19.54 -16.25
N GLY A 226 5.16 -20.59 -15.57
CA GLY A 226 6.58 -20.85 -15.33
C GLY A 226 7.15 -20.13 -14.10
N VAL A 227 6.30 -19.73 -13.15
CA VAL A 227 6.74 -19.21 -11.84
C VAL A 227 7.06 -20.38 -10.90
N GLU A 228 8.22 -20.31 -10.25
CA GLU A 228 8.60 -21.20 -9.16
C GLU A 228 7.97 -20.72 -7.85
N VAL A 229 6.82 -21.30 -7.49
CA VAL A 229 6.14 -21.01 -6.22
C VAL A 229 6.73 -21.88 -5.11
N ARG A 230 7.39 -21.25 -4.13
CA ARG A 230 7.94 -21.92 -2.93
C ARG A 230 7.23 -21.39 -1.68
N THR A 231 6.39 -22.22 -1.08
CA THR A 231 5.74 -21.96 0.21
C THR A 231 6.55 -22.59 1.35
N SER A 232 6.21 -22.25 2.60
CA SER A 232 6.99 -22.63 3.78
C SER A 232 8.46 -22.21 3.68
N ALA A 233 8.74 -21.14 2.94
CA ALA A 233 10.06 -20.65 2.58
C ALA A 233 10.27 -19.24 3.13
N ALA A 234 10.50 -19.15 4.44
CA ALA A 234 10.77 -17.87 5.10
C ALA A 234 12.14 -17.33 4.70
N VAL A 235 12.17 -16.08 4.24
CA VAL A 235 13.41 -15.33 3.97
C VAL A 235 14.06 -14.93 5.29
N THR A 236 15.35 -15.24 5.42
CA THR A 236 16.16 -14.95 6.62
C THR A 236 17.28 -13.95 6.37
N GLY A 237 17.51 -13.58 5.11
CA GLY A 237 18.51 -12.58 4.74
C GLY A 237 18.35 -12.11 3.30
N ILE A 238 18.65 -10.84 3.07
CA ILE A 238 18.66 -10.19 1.77
C ILE A 238 19.91 -9.31 1.69
N ASP A 239 20.60 -9.36 0.56
CA ASP A 239 21.69 -8.44 0.22
C ASP A 239 21.72 -8.17 -1.30
N ALA A 240 22.73 -7.43 -1.77
CA ALA A 240 22.88 -7.02 -3.16
C ALA A 240 23.02 -8.16 -4.19
N HIS A 241 23.21 -9.41 -3.74
CA HIS A 241 23.48 -10.58 -4.56
C HIS A 241 22.38 -11.65 -4.48
N GLY A 242 21.38 -11.53 -3.62
CA GLY A 242 20.33 -12.54 -3.49
C GLY A 242 19.62 -12.60 -2.16
N VAL A 243 18.89 -13.70 -1.98
CA VAL A 243 18.11 -14.00 -0.77
C VAL A 243 18.52 -15.32 -0.15
N SER A 244 18.42 -15.41 1.17
CA SER A 244 18.64 -16.64 1.93
C SER A 244 17.30 -17.16 2.47
N ILE A 245 17.03 -18.46 2.26
CA ILE A 245 15.88 -19.19 2.83
C ILE A 245 16.39 -20.49 3.47
N ALA A 246 16.01 -20.80 4.70
CA ALA A 246 16.26 -22.11 5.34
C ALA A 246 17.61 -22.82 5.01
N GLY A 247 18.75 -22.10 5.04
CA GLY A 247 20.08 -22.64 4.75
C GLY A 247 20.47 -22.73 3.26
N GLU A 248 19.55 -22.42 2.35
CA GLU A 248 19.77 -22.26 0.92
C GLU A 248 19.99 -20.78 0.58
N ARG A 249 20.91 -20.53 -0.35
CA ARG A 249 21.13 -19.22 -0.96
C ARG A 249 20.61 -19.22 -2.39
N ILE A 250 19.77 -18.25 -2.72
CA ILE A 250 19.27 -18.00 -4.08
C ILE A 250 19.93 -16.73 -4.58
N GLU A 251 20.79 -16.85 -5.58
CA GLU A 251 21.41 -15.70 -6.25
C GLU A 251 20.41 -15.05 -7.21
N ALA A 252 20.21 -13.74 -7.05
CA ALA A 252 19.30 -12.96 -7.88
C ALA A 252 19.73 -11.50 -7.85
N LYS A 253 19.73 -10.84 -9.01
CA LYS A 253 20.00 -9.39 -9.06
C LYS A 253 18.76 -8.55 -8.75
N SER A 254 17.59 -9.10 -9.03
CA SER A 254 16.30 -8.43 -8.88
C SER A 254 15.49 -9.13 -7.80
N ILE A 255 15.36 -8.46 -6.65
CA ILE A 255 14.58 -8.92 -5.49
C ILE A 255 13.50 -7.87 -5.25
N PHE A 256 12.26 -8.30 -5.03
CA PHE A 256 11.11 -7.41 -4.84
C PHE A 256 10.33 -7.84 -3.60
N TRP A 257 9.97 -6.87 -2.76
CA TRP A 257 9.32 -7.11 -1.48
C TRP A 257 7.81 -6.87 -1.57
N ALA A 258 7.02 -7.90 -1.30
CA ALA A 258 5.57 -7.87 -1.28
C ALA A 258 5.00 -8.51 0.01
N ALA A 259 5.84 -8.77 1.01
CA ALA A 259 5.46 -9.38 2.28
C ALA A 259 5.24 -8.31 3.35
N GLY A 260 4.23 -8.48 4.20
CA GLY A 260 4.07 -7.67 5.41
C GLY A 260 3.72 -6.20 5.17
N VAL A 261 2.66 -5.77 5.84
CA VAL A 261 2.34 -4.34 5.96
C VAL A 261 2.23 -3.98 7.43
N GLN A 262 2.56 -2.74 7.75
CA GLN A 262 2.36 -2.14 9.06
C GLN A 262 1.77 -0.75 8.88
N ALA A 263 1.05 -0.26 9.88
CA ALA A 263 0.48 1.08 9.83
C ALA A 263 1.56 2.14 9.64
N SER A 264 1.17 3.29 9.08
CA SER A 264 2.02 4.46 8.96
C SER A 264 2.64 4.84 10.32
N SER A 265 3.90 5.24 10.31
CA SER A 265 4.62 5.72 11.50
C SER A 265 3.92 6.91 12.18
N LEU A 266 3.07 7.63 11.45
CA LEU A 266 2.24 8.72 11.97
C LEU A 266 1.37 8.28 13.15
N SER A 267 0.95 7.00 13.20
CA SER A 267 0.11 6.49 14.30
C SER A 267 0.78 6.68 15.66
N ARG A 268 2.11 6.57 15.73
CA ARG A 268 2.88 6.77 16.96
C ARG A 268 2.82 8.21 17.48
N SER A 269 2.64 9.19 16.60
CA SER A 269 2.55 10.60 17.01
C SER A 269 1.24 10.92 17.75
N LEU A 270 0.20 10.10 17.60
CA LEU A 270 -1.12 10.33 18.21
C LEU A 270 -1.11 10.12 19.74
N GLY A 271 -0.13 9.41 20.29
CA GLY A 271 -0.02 9.18 21.73
C GLY A 271 -1.12 8.28 22.32
N VAL A 272 -1.74 7.43 21.49
CA VAL A 272 -2.85 6.54 21.88
C VAL A 272 -2.47 5.06 21.75
N GLY A 273 -3.34 4.18 22.26
CA GLY A 273 -3.14 2.74 22.19
C GLY A 273 -3.01 2.24 20.75
N LEU A 274 -1.94 1.47 20.48
CA LEU A 274 -1.68 0.84 19.20
C LEU A 274 -1.65 -0.67 19.34
N ASP A 275 -2.04 -1.38 18.28
CA ASP A 275 -1.83 -2.82 18.19
C ASP A 275 -0.39 -3.18 17.74
N ARG A 276 -0.11 -4.48 17.62
CA ARG A 276 1.23 -4.98 17.21
C ARG A 276 1.65 -4.56 15.81
N ALA A 277 0.71 -4.25 14.92
CA ALA A 277 0.98 -3.76 13.56
C ALA A 277 1.07 -2.21 13.51
N GLY A 278 0.97 -1.54 14.66
CA GLY A 278 1.02 -0.09 14.80
C GLY A 278 -0.30 0.61 14.46
N ARG A 279 -1.40 -0.13 14.32
CA ARG A 279 -2.73 0.43 14.04
C ARG A 279 -3.33 1.04 15.29
N VAL A 280 -4.06 2.13 15.14
CA VAL A 280 -4.73 2.86 16.21
C VAL A 280 -6.00 2.11 16.62
N MET A 281 -6.14 1.83 17.91
CA MET A 281 -7.39 1.27 18.45
C MET A 281 -8.49 2.35 18.37
N VAL A 282 -9.55 2.08 17.60
CA VAL A 282 -10.69 3.01 17.43
C VAL A 282 -11.97 2.45 18.03
N ASP A 283 -12.87 3.35 18.41
CA ASP A 283 -14.23 3.02 18.80
C ASP A 283 -15.07 2.59 17.58
N ALA A 284 -16.25 2.00 17.85
CA ALA A 284 -17.12 1.48 16.80
C ALA A 284 -17.59 2.54 15.78
N ASP A 285 -17.54 3.83 16.12
CA ASP A 285 -17.87 4.95 15.23
C ASP A 285 -16.65 5.50 14.45
N LEU A 286 -15.49 4.82 14.55
CA LEU A 286 -14.17 5.16 14.00
C LEU A 286 -13.44 6.29 14.73
N SER A 287 -13.98 6.80 15.84
CA SER A 287 -13.30 7.83 16.64
C SER A 287 -12.21 7.23 17.52
N ILE A 288 -11.24 8.06 17.90
CA ILE A 288 -10.19 7.69 18.84
C ILE A 288 -10.78 7.76 20.26
N PRO A 289 -10.63 6.71 21.09
CA PRO A 289 -11.10 6.72 22.48
C PRO A 289 -10.58 7.94 23.25
N GLY A 290 -11.49 8.69 23.89
CA GLY A 290 -11.17 9.93 24.61
C GLY A 290 -11.02 11.17 23.74
N HIS A 291 -11.03 11.04 22.41
CA HIS A 291 -10.94 12.13 21.45
C HIS A 291 -12.07 12.02 20.42
N PRO A 292 -13.32 12.35 20.79
CA PRO A 292 -14.48 12.15 19.94
C PRO A 292 -14.37 12.92 18.62
N ASP A 293 -13.57 13.96 18.54
CA ASP A 293 -13.45 14.82 17.36
C ASP A 293 -12.37 14.34 16.37
N ALA A 294 -11.66 13.25 16.69
CA ALA A 294 -10.62 12.68 15.85
C ALA A 294 -10.96 11.25 15.46
N PHE A 295 -10.82 10.94 14.17
CA PHE A 295 -11.13 9.66 13.56
C PHE A 295 -9.89 9.08 12.90
N VAL A 296 -9.73 7.75 12.93
CA VAL A 296 -8.70 7.03 12.18
C VAL A 296 -9.37 6.00 11.29
N ILE A 297 -8.96 5.94 10.02
CA ILE A 297 -9.57 5.06 9.01
C ILE A 297 -8.51 4.39 8.14
N GLY A 298 -8.93 3.40 7.35
CA GLY A 298 -8.12 2.60 6.46
C GLY A 298 -7.11 1.74 7.22
N ASP A 299 -5.99 1.43 6.57
CA ASP A 299 -4.95 0.54 7.13
C ASP A 299 -4.31 1.03 8.43
N MET A 300 -4.58 2.28 8.87
CA MET A 300 -4.14 2.79 10.18
C MET A 300 -5.09 2.44 11.32
N ALA A 301 -6.32 2.03 11.04
CA ALA A 301 -7.33 1.76 12.06
C ALA A 301 -7.31 0.28 12.46
N HIS A 302 -7.47 0.04 13.76
CA HIS A 302 -7.80 -1.27 14.32
C HIS A 302 -9.24 -1.19 14.81
N LEU A 303 -10.15 -1.81 14.04
CA LEU A 303 -11.55 -1.95 14.41
C LEU A 303 -11.96 -3.42 14.31
N GLU A 304 -12.42 -3.98 15.42
CA GLU A 304 -13.00 -5.32 15.45
C GLU A 304 -14.52 -5.23 15.40
N GLU A 305 -15.12 -5.96 14.46
CA GLU A 305 -16.55 -6.17 14.41
C GLU A 305 -16.94 -7.47 15.13
N PRO A 306 -18.03 -7.46 15.92
CA PRO A 306 -18.59 -8.69 16.46
C PRO A 306 -18.82 -9.71 15.35
N GLU A 307 -18.41 -10.95 15.59
CA GLU A 307 -18.58 -12.12 14.69
C GLU A 307 -17.75 -12.10 13.39
N ARG A 308 -17.33 -10.93 12.90
CA ARG A 308 -16.51 -10.80 11.68
C ARG A 308 -15.02 -10.62 11.96
N GLY A 309 -14.67 -10.27 13.19
CA GLY A 309 -13.30 -9.99 13.59
C GLY A 309 -12.82 -8.65 13.04
N LEU A 310 -11.52 -8.55 12.83
CA LEU A 310 -10.86 -7.32 12.40
C LEU A 310 -11.28 -6.90 10.99
N VAL A 311 -11.68 -5.64 10.83
CA VAL A 311 -11.93 -5.04 9.51
C VAL A 311 -10.66 -5.13 8.66
N PRO A 312 -10.73 -5.62 7.41
CA PRO A 312 -9.53 -5.87 6.61
C PRO A 312 -8.91 -4.57 6.10
N GLY A 313 -7.58 -4.50 6.05
CA GLY A 313 -6.82 -3.40 5.44
C GLY A 313 -6.88 -3.46 3.91
N LEU A 314 -8.02 -3.07 3.34
CA LEU A 314 -8.30 -3.11 1.90
C LEU A 314 -8.92 -1.79 1.43
N ALA A 315 -8.74 -1.46 0.15
CA ALA A 315 -9.30 -0.26 -0.45
C ALA A 315 -10.84 -0.13 -0.28
N PRO A 316 -11.66 -1.19 -0.50
CA PRO A 316 -13.11 -1.10 -0.27
C PRO A 316 -13.47 -0.78 1.18
N ALA A 317 -12.75 -1.35 2.15
CA ALA A 317 -12.96 -1.05 3.57
C ALA A 317 -12.62 0.42 3.86
N ALA A 318 -11.44 0.88 3.43
CA ALA A 318 -11.02 2.28 3.62
C ALA A 318 -12.01 3.29 3.01
N ILE A 319 -12.55 3.01 1.81
CA ILE A 319 -13.59 3.85 1.16
C ILE A 319 -14.85 3.90 2.03
N GLN A 320 -15.32 2.75 2.53
CA GLN A 320 -16.51 2.68 3.36
C GLN A 320 -16.32 3.40 4.71
N GLU A 321 -15.15 3.25 5.32
CA GLU A 321 -14.78 3.93 6.56
C GLU A 321 -14.71 5.45 6.36
N GLY A 322 -14.12 5.91 5.24
CA GLY A 322 -14.10 7.33 4.87
C GLY A 322 -15.51 7.93 4.80
N LYS A 323 -16.45 7.24 4.14
CA LYS A 323 -17.87 7.65 4.11
C LYS A 323 -18.50 7.65 5.50
N ALA A 324 -18.15 6.69 6.34
CA ALA A 324 -18.72 6.59 7.69
C ALA A 324 -18.21 7.69 8.61
N ALA A 325 -16.90 7.95 8.63
CA ALA A 325 -16.29 9.03 9.39
C ALA A 325 -16.89 10.39 9.00
N ALA A 326 -16.99 10.69 7.69
CA ALA A 326 -17.62 11.91 7.20
C ALA A 326 -19.08 12.06 7.68
N ARG A 327 -19.88 10.99 7.61
CA ARG A 327 -21.27 11.02 8.10
C ARG A 327 -21.36 11.23 9.61
N ASN A 328 -20.44 10.65 10.39
CA ASN A 328 -20.39 10.82 11.84
C ASN A 328 -19.96 12.24 12.23
N ILE A 329 -19.03 12.85 11.50
CA ILE A 329 -18.68 14.27 11.65
C ILE A 329 -19.90 15.16 11.39
N LEU A 330 -20.59 14.99 10.26
CA LEU A 330 -21.79 15.76 9.93
C LEU A 330 -22.94 15.53 10.91
N ALA A 331 -23.06 14.32 11.48
CA ALA A 331 -24.02 14.03 12.54
C ALA A 331 -23.70 14.82 13.81
N SER A 332 -22.42 14.81 14.25
CA SER A 332 -21.97 15.59 15.41
C SER A 332 -22.21 17.09 15.24
N ILE A 333 -21.90 17.65 14.07
CA ILE A 333 -22.14 19.08 13.78
C ILE A 333 -23.63 19.41 13.89
N ALA A 334 -24.50 18.51 13.42
CA ALA A 334 -25.95 18.66 13.50
C ALA A 334 -26.56 18.28 14.86
N GLY A 335 -25.75 17.96 15.88
CA GLY A 335 -26.25 17.51 17.20
C GLY A 335 -26.99 16.17 17.17
N ARG A 336 -26.73 15.33 16.16
CA ARG A 336 -27.34 14.00 15.99
C ARG A 336 -26.41 12.90 16.50
N PRO A 337 -26.96 11.76 16.96
CA PRO A 337 -26.14 10.63 17.38
C PRO A 337 -25.33 10.04 16.22
N ARG A 338 -24.09 9.65 16.53
CA ARG A 338 -23.22 8.92 15.62
C ARG A 338 -23.69 7.49 15.45
N LYS A 339 -23.22 6.85 14.37
CA LYS A 339 -23.55 5.47 14.05
C LYS A 339 -22.29 4.61 14.02
N PRO A 340 -22.36 3.37 14.51
CA PRO A 340 -21.25 2.43 14.38
C PRO A 340 -21.00 2.11 12.90
N PHE A 341 -19.74 1.91 12.56
CA PHE A 341 -19.30 1.38 11.29
C PHE A 341 -19.57 -0.13 11.22
N ARG A 342 -19.94 -0.59 10.03
CA ARG A 342 -20.10 -2.01 9.69
C ARG A 342 -19.57 -2.23 8.29
N TYR A 343 -18.53 -3.05 8.13
CA TYR A 343 -17.95 -3.36 6.84
C TYR A 343 -18.91 -4.25 6.04
N ARG A 344 -19.10 -3.88 4.77
CA ARG A 344 -19.84 -4.68 3.79
C ARG A 344 -18.84 -5.19 2.77
N ASP A 345 -18.57 -6.49 2.85
CA ASP A 345 -17.82 -7.23 1.83
C ASP A 345 -18.66 -7.40 0.56
#